data_AF-A0A5F8GIK2-F1
#
_entry.id   AF-A0A5F8GIK2-F1
#
_cell.length_a   1.000
_cell.length_b   1.000
_cell.length_c   1.000
_cell.angle_alpha   90.00
_cell.angle_beta   90.00
_cell.angle_gamma   90.00
#
_symmetry.space_group_name_H-M   'P 1'
#
loop_
_entity.id
_entity.type
_entity.pdbx_description
1 polymer ?
#
loop_
_entity_poly.entity_id
_entity_poly.type
_entity_poly.pdbx_seq_one_letter_code
_entity_poly.pdbx_strand_id
1 'polypeptide(L)'
;MVYLHVKRGDESQFLLQAPGSTPIGELTQQVTKIYNGRLKVERICSEMEELAEHGIFLPPNMQGLTDEQIEELKLKDEWAEKCMPSGGSVFKKDEIGRRNGHAPDEKMMQVLKKTVEEAKALISKKQVQANVCVTMEMVKDALDQLRGAVMIVYPMGLPPYDPVRMEFENKEDLSGTQAGLQIINESEAQIWWAAKELKRTQKLSDYVGKNEKTKIIVKLQQDSADC
;
A
#
# COMPACT_ATOMS: atom_id res chain seq x y z
N MET A 1 20.06 10.14 -17.49
CA MET A 1 18.74 9.75 -17.01
C MET A 1 17.90 10.99 -16.84
N VAL A 2 16.79 11.08 -17.56
CA VAL A 2 15.79 12.13 -17.37
C VAL A 2 15.16 11.94 -15.99
N TYR A 3 15.06 13.02 -15.23
CA TYR A 3 14.40 13.05 -13.92
C TYR A 3 12.93 13.41 -14.09
N LEU A 4 12.04 12.58 -13.55
CA LEU A 4 10.61 12.78 -13.58
C LEU A 4 10.10 13.06 -12.16
N HIS A 5 9.57 14.26 -11.95
CA HIS A 5 8.80 14.57 -10.76
C HIS A 5 7.34 14.22 -11.03
N VAL A 6 6.90 13.08 -10.51
CA VAL A 6 5.55 12.58 -10.69
C VAL A 6 4.60 13.28 -9.71
N LYS A 7 3.52 13.84 -10.26
CA LYS A 7 2.42 14.46 -9.52
C LYS A 7 1.10 13.78 -9.83
N ARG A 8 0.13 13.85 -8.93
CA ARG A 8 -1.30 13.57 -9.18
C ARG A 8 -2.09 14.78 -8.74
N GLY A 9 -2.89 15.36 -9.63
CA GLY A 9 -3.45 16.70 -9.43
C GLY A 9 -2.32 17.73 -9.22
N ASP A 10 -2.32 18.39 -8.07
CA ASP A 10 -1.24 19.30 -7.66
C ASP A 10 -0.28 18.69 -6.63
N GLU A 11 -0.58 17.48 -6.14
CA GLU A 11 0.20 16.82 -5.12
C GLU A 11 1.44 16.12 -5.71
N SER A 12 2.59 16.33 -5.05
CA SER A 12 3.83 15.63 -5.37
C SER A 12 3.80 14.20 -4.85
N GLN A 13 4.02 13.22 -5.73
CA GLN A 13 3.96 11.81 -5.37
C GLN A 13 5.35 11.25 -5.11
N PHE A 14 6.21 11.21 -6.13
CA PHE A 14 7.57 10.68 -6.04
C PHE A 14 8.45 11.21 -7.18
N LEU A 15 9.75 11.00 -7.05
CA LEU A 15 10.71 11.18 -8.14
C LEU A 15 11.02 9.83 -8.80
N LEU A 16 11.21 9.83 -10.10
CA LEU A 16 11.63 8.67 -10.88
C LEU A 16 12.73 9.12 -11.85
N GLN A 17 13.60 8.19 -12.24
CA GLN A 17 14.56 8.40 -13.31
C GLN A 17 14.37 7.36 -14.40
N ALA A 18 14.45 7.78 -15.66
CA ALA A 18 14.42 6.90 -16.81
C ALA A 18 15.35 7.40 -17.92
N PRO A 19 15.93 6.51 -18.75
CA PRO A 19 16.57 6.91 -19.99
C PRO A 19 15.63 7.73 -20.89
N GLY A 20 16.15 8.71 -21.63
CA GLY A 20 15.38 9.39 -22.67
C GLY A 20 14.93 8.43 -23.77
N SER A 21 15.65 7.33 -23.99
CA SER A 21 15.26 6.29 -24.95
C SER A 21 14.05 5.44 -24.52
N THR A 22 13.60 5.54 -23.27
CA THR A 22 12.49 4.74 -22.74
C THR A 22 11.19 5.03 -23.48
N PRO A 23 10.50 4.01 -24.00
CA PRO A 23 9.15 4.14 -24.54
C PRO A 23 8.18 4.67 -23.49
N ILE A 24 7.32 5.61 -23.88
CA ILE A 24 6.34 6.21 -22.97
C ILE A 24 5.36 5.16 -22.43
N GLY A 25 5.01 4.15 -23.22
CA GLY A 25 4.18 3.03 -22.75
C GLY A 25 4.80 2.31 -21.54
N GLU A 26 6.10 1.98 -21.61
CA GLU A 26 6.84 1.35 -20.51
C GLU A 26 6.98 2.29 -19.31
N LEU A 27 7.30 3.56 -19.57
CA LEU A 27 7.40 4.58 -18.52
C LEU A 27 6.07 4.77 -17.78
N THR A 28 4.95 4.79 -18.51
CA THR A 28 3.61 4.93 -17.94
C THR A 28 3.27 3.74 -17.06
N GLN A 29 3.57 2.51 -17.51
CA GLN A 29 3.41 1.31 -16.70
C GLN A 29 4.27 1.36 -15.44
N GLN A 30 5.54 1.76 -15.56
CA GLN A 30 6.44 1.87 -14.42
C GLN A 30 5.95 2.90 -13.38
N VAL A 31 5.57 4.10 -13.84
CA VAL A 31 5.00 5.16 -12.98
C VAL A 31 3.73 4.67 -12.27
N THR A 32 2.84 4.00 -13.00
CA THR A 32 1.57 3.49 -12.46
C THR A 32 1.79 2.39 -11.44
N LYS A 33 2.69 1.45 -11.71
CA LYS A 33 3.04 0.37 -10.76
C LYS A 33 3.66 0.92 -9.47
N ILE A 34 4.57 1.88 -9.57
CA ILE A 34 5.14 2.54 -8.38
C ILE A 34 4.02 3.26 -7.63
N TYR A 35 3.17 4.01 -8.32
CA TYR A 35 2.08 4.75 -7.70
C TYR A 35 1.11 3.83 -6.94
N ASN A 36 0.55 2.82 -7.60
CA ASN A 36 -0.38 1.86 -7.00
C ASN A 36 0.29 1.01 -5.91
N GLY A 37 1.53 0.61 -6.12
CA GLY A 37 2.30 -0.15 -5.12
C GLY A 37 2.53 0.64 -3.84
N ARG A 38 2.75 1.96 -3.94
CA ARG A 38 2.84 2.84 -2.75
C ARG A 38 1.51 2.91 -2.01
N LEU A 39 0.39 3.06 -2.73
CA LEU A 39 -0.95 3.02 -2.12
C LEU A 39 -1.19 1.69 -1.39
N LYS A 40 -0.71 0.58 -1.95
CA LYS A 40 -0.80 -0.74 -1.33
C LYS A 40 -0.01 -0.83 -0.03
N VAL A 41 1.24 -0.36 -0.02
CA VAL A 41 2.06 -0.27 1.20
C VAL A 41 1.35 0.59 2.26
N GLU A 42 0.79 1.74 1.87
CA GLU A 42 0.06 2.62 2.79
C GLU A 42 -1.14 1.91 3.45
N ARG A 43 -1.95 1.17 2.69
CA ARG A 43 -3.09 0.40 3.23
C ARG A 43 -2.64 -0.70 4.19
N ILE A 44 -1.64 -1.49 3.81
CA ILE A 44 -1.10 -2.55 4.66
C ILE A 44 -0.59 -1.96 5.97
N CYS A 45 0.14 -0.84 5.89
CA CYS A 45 0.65 -0.17 7.08
C CYS A 45 -0.47 0.29 8.02
N SER A 46 -1.55 0.87 7.49
CA SER A 46 -2.71 1.25 8.32
C SER A 46 -3.35 0.05 9.01
N GLU A 47 -3.53 -1.07 8.29
CA GLU A 47 -4.09 -2.28 8.89
C GLU A 47 -3.12 -2.99 9.85
N MET A 48 -1.80 -2.85 9.65
CA MET A 48 -0.80 -3.36 10.59
C MET A 48 -0.73 -2.54 11.88
N GLU A 49 -1.01 -1.24 11.84
CA GLU A 49 -1.14 -0.40 13.05
C GLU A 49 -2.30 -0.91 13.92
N GLU A 50 -3.46 -1.16 13.32
CA GLU A 50 -4.61 -1.73 14.01
C GLU A 50 -4.36 -3.17 14.50
N LEU A 51 -3.64 -3.99 13.71
CA LEU A 51 -3.21 -5.34 14.10
C LEU A 51 -2.32 -5.31 15.34
N ALA A 52 -1.40 -4.35 15.41
CA ALA A 52 -0.50 -4.18 16.55
C ALA A 52 -1.25 -3.75 17.83
N GLU A 53 -2.35 -3.00 17.70
CA GLU A 53 -3.11 -2.46 18.84
C GLU A 53 -4.23 -3.38 19.32
N HIS A 54 -4.83 -4.18 18.42
CA HIS A 54 -6.07 -4.89 18.70
C HIS A 54 -6.07 -6.36 18.27
N GLY A 55 -4.96 -6.84 17.70
CA GLY A 55 -4.87 -8.23 17.25
C GLY A 55 -5.58 -8.48 15.91
N ILE A 56 -5.83 -9.75 15.61
CA ILE A 56 -6.34 -10.19 14.31
C ILE A 56 -7.81 -9.76 14.10
N PHE A 57 -8.23 -9.71 12.84
CA PHE A 57 -9.64 -9.54 12.51
C PHE A 57 -10.52 -10.67 13.09
N LEU A 58 -11.71 -10.31 13.57
CA LEU A 58 -12.77 -11.26 13.90
C LEU A 58 -13.32 -11.90 12.62
N PRO A 59 -13.87 -13.12 12.71
CA PRO A 59 -14.68 -13.70 11.63
C PRO A 59 -15.76 -12.74 11.13
N PRO A 60 -16.06 -12.66 9.82
CA PRO A 60 -17.03 -11.70 9.28
C PRO A 60 -18.43 -11.77 9.91
N ASN A 61 -18.85 -12.94 10.39
CA ASN A 61 -20.12 -13.15 11.09
C ASN A 61 -20.13 -12.68 12.55
N MET A 62 -18.99 -12.26 13.09
CA MET A 62 -18.83 -11.75 14.46
C MET A 62 -18.54 -10.25 14.51
N GLN A 63 -18.12 -9.64 13.39
CA GLN A 63 -17.77 -8.22 13.35
C GLN A 63 -18.99 -7.33 13.60
N GLY A 64 -18.82 -6.32 14.47
CA GLY A 64 -19.86 -5.35 14.81
C GLY A 64 -20.98 -5.90 15.71
N LEU A 65 -20.88 -7.14 16.18
CA LEU A 65 -21.79 -7.70 17.19
C LEU A 65 -21.31 -7.32 18.60
N THR A 66 -22.25 -7.21 19.54
CA THR A 66 -21.91 -7.05 20.96
C THR A 66 -21.49 -8.38 21.59
N ASP A 67 -20.82 -8.29 22.74
CA ASP A 67 -20.38 -9.48 23.50
C ASP A 67 -21.59 -10.38 23.87
N GLU A 68 -22.75 -9.79 24.18
CA GLU A 68 -23.99 -10.52 24.46
C GLU A 68 -24.54 -11.24 23.22
N GLN A 69 -24.53 -10.58 22.06
CA GLN A 69 -25.01 -11.19 20.81
C GLN A 69 -24.13 -12.38 20.40
N ILE A 70 -22.81 -12.28 20.60
CA ILE A 70 -21.87 -13.37 20.33
C ILE A 70 -22.17 -14.58 21.23
N GLU A 71 -22.45 -14.34 22.52
CA GLU A 71 -22.81 -15.40 23.48
C GLU A 71 -24.16 -16.05 23.15
N GLU A 72 -25.19 -15.25 22.85
CA GLU A 72 -26.53 -15.74 22.47
C GLU A 72 -26.49 -16.60 21.21
N LEU A 73 -25.76 -16.15 20.19
CA LEU A 73 -25.58 -16.86 18.92
C LEU A 73 -24.57 -18.00 19.01
N LYS A 74 -23.89 -18.15 20.16
CA LYS A 74 -22.85 -19.16 20.42
C LYS A 74 -21.74 -19.16 19.36
N LEU A 75 -21.40 -17.96 18.86
CA LEU A 75 -20.35 -17.80 17.87
C LEU A 75 -18.98 -17.98 18.53
N LYS A 76 -18.04 -18.59 17.80
CA LYS A 76 -16.69 -18.84 18.28
C LYS A 76 -15.68 -18.38 17.23
N ASP A 77 -14.65 -17.69 17.69
CA ASP A 77 -13.51 -17.36 16.87
C ASP A 77 -12.56 -18.56 16.78
N GLU A 78 -12.68 -19.33 15.69
CA GLU A 78 -11.82 -20.48 15.42
C GLU A 78 -10.36 -20.10 15.11
N TRP A 79 -10.08 -18.83 14.87
CA TRP A 79 -8.77 -18.32 14.51
C TRP A 79 -8.01 -17.71 15.69
N ALA A 80 -8.69 -17.34 16.78
CA ALA A 80 -8.08 -16.79 17.98
C ALA A 80 -6.92 -17.65 18.51
N GLU A 81 -7.11 -18.98 18.58
CA GLU A 81 -6.07 -19.91 19.04
C GLU A 81 -5.04 -20.26 17.95
N LYS A 82 -5.45 -20.26 16.67
CA LYS A 82 -4.58 -20.62 15.54
C LYS A 82 -3.60 -19.52 15.18
N CYS A 83 -4.02 -18.27 15.35
CA CYS A 83 -3.27 -17.06 15.00
C CYS A 83 -2.81 -16.31 16.26
N MET A 84 -2.30 -17.05 17.26
CA MET A 84 -1.72 -16.41 18.43
C MET A 84 -0.40 -15.71 18.08
N PRO A 85 -0.19 -14.48 18.57
CA PRO A 85 1.06 -13.79 18.40
C PRO A 85 2.20 -14.46 19.21
N SER A 86 3.42 -14.39 18.68
CA SER A 86 4.65 -14.78 19.35
C SER A 86 4.76 -14.05 20.69
N GLY A 87 5.05 -14.76 21.78
CA GLY A 87 5.15 -14.16 23.12
C GLY A 87 3.81 -14.03 23.87
N GLY A 88 2.69 -14.38 23.24
CA GLY A 88 1.36 -14.29 23.84
C GLY A 88 0.66 -12.97 23.54
N SER A 89 -0.57 -12.83 24.02
CA SER A 89 -1.42 -11.67 23.75
C SER A 89 -1.77 -10.88 25.01
N VAL A 90 -2.05 -9.60 24.82
CA VAL A 90 -2.60 -8.68 25.82
C VAL A 90 -3.97 -8.22 25.34
N PHE A 91 -4.96 -8.29 26.22
CA PHE A 91 -6.31 -7.88 25.85
C PHE A 91 -6.42 -6.35 25.77
N LYS A 92 -6.81 -5.86 24.59
CA LYS A 92 -7.05 -4.47 24.26
C LYS A 92 -8.21 -4.36 23.27
N LYS A 93 -9.41 -4.08 23.81
CA LYS A 93 -10.67 -4.03 23.05
C LYS A 93 -10.58 -3.09 21.85
N ASP A 94 -11.10 -3.54 20.71
CA ASP A 94 -11.37 -2.71 19.54
C ASP A 94 -12.78 -2.11 19.68
N GLU A 95 -12.86 -0.80 19.84
CA GLU A 95 -14.13 -0.09 20.00
C GLU A 95 -15.00 -0.14 18.73
N ILE A 96 -14.39 -0.39 17.56
CA ILE A 96 -15.11 -0.56 16.29
C ILE A 96 -15.70 -1.98 16.20
N GLY A 97 -15.16 -2.94 16.96
CA GLY A 97 -15.62 -4.33 16.97
C GLY A 97 -15.25 -5.12 15.70
N ARG A 98 -14.13 -4.78 15.04
CA ARG A 98 -13.63 -5.51 13.86
C ARG A 98 -12.58 -6.55 14.24
N ARG A 99 -11.78 -6.26 15.26
CA ARG A 99 -10.67 -7.10 15.74
C ARG A 99 -11.00 -7.77 17.06
N ASN A 100 -10.34 -8.90 17.34
CA ASN A 100 -10.68 -9.73 18.50
C ASN A 100 -10.17 -9.18 19.83
N GLY A 101 -9.38 -8.10 19.81
CA GLY A 101 -8.83 -7.46 21.00
C GLY A 101 -7.63 -8.18 21.60
N HIS A 102 -7.16 -9.29 21.03
CA HIS A 102 -5.97 -10.00 21.50
C HIS A 102 -4.71 -9.48 20.80
N ALA A 103 -4.28 -8.30 21.23
CA ALA A 103 -3.10 -7.62 20.69
C ALA A 103 -1.81 -8.38 21.03
N PRO A 104 -0.75 -8.27 20.20
CA PRO A 104 0.59 -8.76 20.55
C PRO A 104 1.11 -8.15 21.86
N ASP A 105 2.07 -8.82 22.50
CA ASP A 105 2.80 -8.22 23.63
C ASP A 105 3.57 -6.94 23.22
N GLU A 106 4.02 -6.16 24.21
CA GLU A 106 4.72 -4.89 23.95
C GLU A 106 5.90 -5.06 22.99
N LYS A 107 6.67 -6.15 23.13
CA LYS A 107 7.84 -6.38 22.30
C LYS A 107 7.46 -6.61 20.84
N MET A 108 6.45 -7.45 20.57
CA MET A 108 5.99 -7.75 19.23
C MET A 108 5.18 -6.62 18.60
N MET A 109 4.41 -5.88 19.40
CA MET A 109 3.76 -4.65 18.95
C MET A 109 4.80 -3.66 18.41
N GLN A 110 5.93 -3.47 19.11
CA GLN A 110 7.00 -2.59 18.66
C GLN A 110 7.68 -3.08 17.37
N VAL A 111 7.76 -4.40 17.14
CA VAL A 111 8.24 -4.95 15.85
C VAL A 111 7.33 -4.48 14.71
N LEU A 112 6.01 -4.63 14.84
CA LEU A 112 5.06 -4.18 13.81
C LEU A 112 5.14 -2.66 13.60
N LYS A 113 5.06 -1.87 14.67
CA LYS A 113 5.07 -0.41 14.60
C LYS A 113 6.34 0.13 13.96
N LYS A 114 7.50 -0.35 14.40
CA LYS A 114 8.79 0.10 13.84
C LYS A 114 8.91 -0.26 12.36
N THR A 115 8.52 -1.47 11.97
CA THR A 115 8.55 -1.87 10.55
C THR A 115 7.57 -1.05 9.71
N VAL A 116 6.39 -0.71 10.24
CA VAL A 116 5.45 0.20 9.58
C VAL A 116 6.06 1.59 9.36
N GLU A 117 6.72 2.15 10.37
CA GLU A 117 7.40 3.46 10.23
C GLU A 117 8.51 3.41 9.18
N GLU A 118 9.34 2.37 9.17
CA GLU A 118 10.42 2.18 8.20
C GLU A 118 9.87 2.04 6.77
N ALA A 119 8.83 1.22 6.58
CA ALA A 119 8.18 1.03 5.29
C ALA A 119 7.52 2.33 4.77
N LYS A 120 6.80 3.06 5.64
CA LYS A 120 6.21 4.37 5.31
C LYS A 120 7.29 5.38 4.92
N ALA A 121 8.43 5.40 5.63
CA ALA A 121 9.53 6.30 5.34
C ALA A 121 10.16 5.99 3.97
N LEU A 122 10.36 4.71 3.63
CA LEU A 122 10.98 4.26 2.39
C LEU A 122 10.24 4.78 1.15
N ILE A 123 8.90 4.72 1.17
CA ILE A 123 8.04 5.13 0.04
C ILE A 123 7.39 6.52 0.22
N SER A 124 7.78 7.29 1.22
CA SER A 124 7.14 8.55 1.59
C SER A 124 7.18 9.60 0.48
N LYS A 125 6.16 10.47 0.41
CA LYS A 125 6.20 11.70 -0.40
C LYS A 125 7.36 12.62 0.00
N LYS A 126 7.88 12.49 1.23
CA LYS A 126 9.07 13.21 1.72
C LYS A 126 10.34 12.88 0.92
N GLN A 127 10.40 11.74 0.23
CA GLN A 127 11.52 11.39 -0.65
C GLN A 127 11.73 12.42 -1.77
N VAL A 128 10.66 13.11 -2.21
CA VAL A 128 10.76 14.20 -3.17
C VAL A 128 11.62 15.35 -2.64
N GLN A 129 11.45 15.71 -1.36
CA GLN A 129 12.21 16.78 -0.70
C GLN A 129 13.68 16.36 -0.48
N ALA A 130 13.91 15.07 -0.18
CA ALA A 130 15.24 14.48 -0.08
C ALA A 130 15.93 14.25 -1.44
N ASN A 131 15.25 14.56 -2.56
CA ASN A 131 15.71 14.32 -3.92
C ASN A 131 16.07 12.84 -4.21
N VAL A 132 15.36 11.91 -3.56
CA VAL A 132 15.50 10.47 -3.73
C VAL A 132 14.45 9.96 -4.72
N CYS A 133 14.88 9.15 -5.68
CA CYS A 133 13.98 8.51 -6.63
C CYS A 133 13.41 7.23 -6.03
N VAL A 134 12.11 7.03 -6.18
CA VAL A 134 11.42 5.81 -5.77
C VAL A 134 11.45 4.81 -6.93
N THR A 135 11.85 3.58 -6.64
CA THR A 135 11.88 2.47 -7.60
C THR A 135 10.87 1.39 -7.21
N MET A 136 10.56 0.49 -8.14
CA MET A 136 9.76 -0.69 -7.83
C MET A 136 10.44 -1.62 -6.80
N GLU A 137 11.77 -1.63 -6.77
CA GLU A 137 12.55 -2.37 -5.77
C GLU A 137 12.28 -1.82 -4.36
N MET A 138 12.32 -0.50 -4.17
CA MET A 138 11.97 0.10 -2.88
C MET A 138 10.54 -0.22 -2.42
N VAL A 139 9.58 -0.27 -3.35
CA VAL A 139 8.20 -0.68 -3.03
C VAL A 139 8.15 -2.16 -2.63
N LYS A 140 8.86 -3.02 -3.36
CA LYS A 140 8.95 -4.45 -3.05
C LYS A 140 9.61 -4.67 -1.68
N ASP A 141 10.70 -3.96 -1.39
CA ASP A 141 11.41 -4.03 -0.12
C ASP A 141 10.50 -3.62 1.04
N ALA A 142 9.71 -2.55 0.88
CA ALA A 142 8.71 -2.16 1.89
C ALA A 142 7.69 -3.28 2.13
N LEU A 143 7.15 -3.90 1.06
CA LEU A 143 6.20 -5.01 1.19
C LEU A 143 6.83 -6.25 1.85
N ASP A 144 8.07 -6.58 1.50
CA ASP A 144 8.78 -7.74 2.05
C ASP A 144 9.15 -7.52 3.53
N GLN A 145 9.51 -6.29 3.92
CA GLN A 145 9.70 -5.89 5.33
C GLN A 145 8.42 -6.10 6.14
N LEU A 146 7.29 -5.57 5.65
CA LEU A 146 5.98 -5.70 6.30
C LEU A 146 5.57 -7.17 6.44
N ARG A 147 5.75 -7.98 5.38
CA ARG A 147 5.48 -9.42 5.41
C ARG A 147 6.36 -10.13 6.44
N GLY A 148 7.64 -9.79 6.50
CA GLY A 148 8.59 -10.33 7.47
C GLY A 148 8.17 -10.03 8.91
N ALA A 149 7.76 -8.80 9.21
CA ALA A 149 7.28 -8.42 10.54
C ALA A 149 6.02 -9.19 10.94
N VAL A 150 5.05 -9.34 10.03
CA VAL A 150 3.86 -10.17 10.30
C VAL A 150 4.24 -11.62 10.54
N MET A 151 5.19 -12.19 9.80
CA MET A 151 5.64 -13.57 10.02
C MET A 151 6.36 -13.77 11.36
N ILE A 152 7.09 -12.77 11.84
CA ILE A 152 7.74 -12.80 13.16
C ILE A 152 6.68 -12.77 14.27
N VAL A 153 5.70 -11.90 14.15
CA VAL A 153 4.67 -11.72 15.19
C VAL A 153 3.61 -12.80 15.12
N TYR A 154 3.20 -13.23 13.93
CA TYR A 154 2.18 -14.26 13.69
C TYR A 154 2.77 -15.39 12.85
N PRO A 155 3.56 -16.31 13.44
CA PRO A 155 4.28 -17.35 12.71
C PRO A 155 3.35 -18.38 12.05
N MET A 156 2.13 -18.54 12.57
CA MET A 156 1.09 -19.39 11.98
C MET A 156 0.26 -18.66 10.91
N GLY A 157 0.65 -17.43 10.57
CA GLY A 157 -0.07 -16.56 9.65
C GLY A 157 -1.25 -15.85 10.31
N LEU A 158 -1.94 -15.06 9.49
CA LEU A 158 -3.17 -14.36 9.85
C LEU A 158 -4.40 -15.09 9.28
N PRO A 159 -5.62 -14.82 9.78
CA PRO A 159 -6.84 -15.34 9.18
C PRO A 159 -6.95 -15.00 7.68
N PRO A 160 -7.54 -15.86 6.85
CA PRO A 160 -7.63 -15.66 5.39
C PRO A 160 -8.44 -14.43 4.99
N TYR A 161 -9.29 -13.93 5.89
CA TYR A 161 -10.11 -12.74 5.72
C TYR A 161 -9.49 -11.50 6.40
N ASP A 162 -8.32 -11.60 7.03
CA ASP A 162 -7.64 -10.44 7.61
C ASP A 162 -7.13 -9.52 6.48
N PRO A 163 -7.44 -8.21 6.49
CA PRO A 163 -7.04 -7.29 5.43
C PRO A 163 -5.54 -7.28 5.14
N VAL A 164 -4.70 -7.43 6.17
CA VAL A 164 -3.24 -7.47 5.99
C VAL A 164 -2.85 -8.67 5.13
N ARG A 165 -3.47 -9.83 5.39
CA ARG A 165 -3.22 -11.04 4.59
C ARG A 165 -3.82 -10.95 3.19
N MET A 166 -5.04 -10.44 3.07
CA MET A 166 -5.69 -10.26 1.76
C MET A 166 -4.84 -9.39 0.84
N GLU A 167 -4.31 -8.28 1.36
CA GLU A 167 -3.39 -7.42 0.61
C GLU A 167 -2.11 -8.17 0.20
N PHE A 168 -1.46 -8.92 1.10
CA PHE A 168 -0.26 -9.69 0.73
C PHE A 168 -0.52 -10.77 -0.32
N GLU A 169 -1.72 -11.36 -0.33
CA GLU A 169 -2.12 -12.40 -1.29
C GLU A 169 -2.73 -11.82 -2.58
N ASN A 170 -2.85 -10.49 -2.70
CA ASN A 170 -3.54 -9.81 -3.82
C ASN A 170 -5.01 -10.23 -3.97
N LYS A 171 -5.70 -10.41 -2.84
CA LYS A 171 -7.11 -10.79 -2.73
C LYS A 171 -7.96 -9.69 -2.09
N GLU A 172 -7.40 -8.49 -1.92
CA GLU A 172 -8.15 -7.35 -1.43
C GLU A 172 -9.32 -7.00 -2.36
N ASP A 173 -10.48 -6.70 -1.78
CA ASP A 173 -11.58 -6.06 -2.50
C ASP A 173 -11.62 -4.59 -2.11
N LEU A 174 -11.33 -3.73 -3.08
CA LEU A 174 -11.31 -2.28 -2.90
C LEU A 174 -12.54 -1.61 -3.52
N SER A 175 -13.49 -2.39 -4.03
CA SER A 175 -14.73 -1.87 -4.61
C SER A 175 -15.53 -1.06 -3.58
N GLY A 176 -16.04 0.10 -3.99
CA GLY A 176 -16.77 1.02 -3.10
C GLY A 176 -15.92 1.71 -2.01
N THR A 177 -14.62 1.43 -1.92
CA THR A 177 -13.74 2.07 -0.92
C THR A 177 -13.11 3.35 -1.45
N GLN A 178 -12.77 4.28 -0.55
CA GLN A 178 -12.00 5.48 -0.90
C GLN A 178 -10.61 5.15 -1.46
N ALA A 179 -10.03 4.01 -1.07
CA ALA A 179 -8.75 3.58 -1.60
C ALA A 179 -8.86 3.04 -3.04
N GLY A 180 -9.96 2.36 -3.37
CA GLY A 180 -10.25 1.90 -4.73
C GLY A 180 -10.33 3.05 -5.73
N LEU A 181 -10.93 4.18 -5.34
CA LEU A 181 -11.01 5.40 -6.16
C LEU A 181 -9.63 6.01 -6.47
N GLN A 182 -8.60 5.67 -5.69
CA GLN A 182 -7.24 6.14 -5.92
C GLN A 182 -6.43 5.21 -6.82
N ILE A 183 -6.83 3.97 -7.04
CA ILE A 183 -6.06 3.07 -7.92
C ILE A 183 -6.26 3.48 -9.37
N ILE A 184 -5.17 3.48 -10.13
CA ILE A 184 -5.19 3.77 -11.56
C ILE A 184 -4.97 2.47 -12.32
N ASN A 185 -5.90 2.11 -13.21
CA ASN A 185 -5.71 0.96 -14.09
C ASN A 185 -4.55 1.22 -15.06
N GLU A 186 -3.65 0.26 -15.21
CA GLU A 186 -2.48 0.41 -16.10
C GLU A 186 -2.89 0.67 -17.55
N SER A 187 -4.01 0.12 -18.02
CA SER A 187 -4.54 0.35 -19.36
C SER A 187 -5.05 1.78 -19.57
N GLU A 188 -5.55 2.42 -18.51
CA GLU A 188 -6.17 3.77 -18.53
C GLU A 188 -5.19 4.86 -18.07
N ALA A 189 -4.01 4.49 -17.58
CA ALA A 189 -3.03 5.46 -17.08
C ALA A 189 -2.47 6.36 -18.19
N GLN A 190 -2.45 7.66 -17.97
CA GLN A 190 -1.82 8.63 -18.85
C GLN A 190 -0.83 9.48 -18.06
N ILE A 191 0.27 9.86 -18.71
CA ILE A 191 1.23 10.82 -18.14
C ILE A 191 1.30 12.08 -19.01
N TRP A 192 1.19 13.23 -18.36
CA TRP A 192 1.13 14.53 -19.02
C TRP A 192 2.32 15.39 -18.63
N TRP A 193 2.89 16.09 -19.61
CA TRP A 193 3.96 17.07 -19.40
C TRP A 193 3.65 18.34 -20.18
N ALA A 194 3.77 19.50 -19.53
CA ALA A 194 3.53 20.81 -20.15
C ALA A 194 2.18 20.89 -20.91
N ALA A 195 1.10 20.43 -20.26
CA ALA A 195 -0.27 20.37 -20.82
C ALA A 195 -0.41 19.54 -22.11
N LYS A 196 0.52 18.60 -22.35
CA LYS A 196 0.44 17.62 -23.43
C LYS A 196 0.52 16.21 -22.87
N GLU A 197 -0.36 15.34 -23.34
CA GLU A 197 -0.26 13.91 -23.09
C GLU A 197 1.02 13.37 -23.76
N LEU A 198 1.77 12.56 -23.03
CA LEU A 198 2.86 11.78 -23.62
C LEU A 198 2.26 10.52 -24.24
N LYS A 199 2.27 10.44 -25.56
CA LYS A 199 1.69 9.30 -26.29
C LYS A 199 2.50 8.03 -26.06
N ARG A 200 1.84 6.95 -25.66
CA ARG A 200 2.46 5.64 -25.37
C ARG A 200 3.31 5.05 -26.50
N THR A 201 3.04 5.43 -27.75
CA THR A 201 3.76 4.97 -28.95
C THR A 201 5.10 5.66 -29.18
N GLN A 202 5.41 6.71 -28.42
CA GLN A 202 6.62 7.53 -28.58
C GLN A 202 7.65 7.27 -27.47
N LYS A 203 8.83 7.88 -27.59
CA LYS A 203 9.89 7.81 -26.59
C LYS A 203 9.95 9.10 -25.77
N LEU A 204 10.49 9.02 -24.56
CA LEU A 204 10.68 10.20 -23.70
C LEU A 204 11.53 11.28 -24.39
N SER A 205 12.55 10.89 -25.15
CA SER A 205 13.44 11.77 -25.91
C SER A 205 12.74 12.57 -27.00
N ASP A 206 11.60 12.11 -27.49
CA ASP A 206 10.81 12.83 -28.50
C ASP A 206 10.20 14.11 -27.92
N TYR A 207 10.10 14.17 -26.59
CA TYR A 207 9.56 15.30 -25.84
C TYR A 207 10.65 16.15 -25.20
N VAL A 208 11.61 15.54 -24.50
CA VAL A 208 12.63 16.25 -23.72
C VAL A 208 13.97 16.43 -24.47
N GLY A 209 14.06 15.92 -25.69
CA GLY A 209 15.28 15.89 -26.48
C GLY A 209 16.29 14.83 -25.98
N LYS A 210 17.53 14.95 -26.44
CA LYS A 210 18.62 14.01 -26.10
C LYS A 210 19.34 14.33 -24.79
N ASN A 211 18.89 15.34 -24.04
CA ASN A 211 19.56 15.76 -22.82
C ASN A 211 19.14 14.88 -21.63
N GLU A 212 20.05 14.02 -21.23
CA GLU A 212 19.93 13.06 -20.13
C GLU A 212 20.10 13.67 -18.72
N LYS A 213 20.19 15.00 -18.60
CA LYS A 213 20.20 15.72 -17.31
C LYS A 213 18.93 16.56 -17.08
N THR A 214 17.92 16.38 -17.92
CA THR A 214 16.67 17.14 -17.86
C THR A 214 15.80 16.68 -16.68
N LYS A 215 15.19 17.63 -15.96
CA LYS A 215 14.14 17.35 -14.98
C LYS A 215 12.80 17.87 -15.49
N ILE A 216 11.79 17.01 -15.55
CA ILE A 216 10.44 17.35 -15.95
C ILE A 216 9.44 17.06 -14.83
N ILE A 217 8.33 17.78 -14.82
CA ILE A 217 7.20 17.51 -13.92
C ILE A 217 6.13 16.80 -14.76
N VAL A 218 5.82 15.56 -14.41
CA VAL A 218 4.79 14.77 -15.10
C VAL A 218 3.57 14.61 -14.20
N LYS A 219 2.37 14.79 -14.76
CA LYS A 219 1.11 14.53 -14.06
C LYS A 219 0.59 13.16 -14.47
N LEU A 220 0.42 12.27 -13.50
CA LEU A 220 -0.26 10.99 -13.67
C LEU A 220 -1.77 11.22 -13.58
N GLN A 221 -2.49 10.73 -14.59
CA GLN A 221 -3.95 10.82 -14.70
C GLN A 221 -4.50 9.45 -15.12
N GLN A 222 -5.79 9.27 -14.87
CA GLN A 222 -6.56 8.16 -15.40
C GLN A 222 -7.44 8.71 -16.51
N ASP A 223 -7.44 8.04 -17.65
CA ASP A 223 -8.29 8.39 -18.78
C ASP A 223 -9.74 8.33 -18.31
N SER A 224 -10.34 9.50 -18.21
CA SER A 224 -11.77 9.62 -17.95
C SER A 224 -12.39 9.41 -19.31
N ALA A 225 -12.70 8.17 -19.69
CA ALA A 225 -13.70 7.98 -20.71
C ALA A 225 -15.00 8.59 -20.14
N ASP A 226 -15.31 9.81 -20.59
CA ASP A 226 -16.52 10.56 -20.22
C ASP A 226 -17.71 9.59 -20.15
N CYS A 227 -18.33 9.52 -18.97
CA CYS A 227 -19.69 9.01 -18.80
C CYS A 227 -20.66 10.18 -18.88
#